data_AF-A0A7S0ZA76-F1
#
_entry.id   AF-A0A7S0ZA76-F1
#
_cell.length_a   1.000
_cell.length_b   1.000
_cell.length_c   1.000
_cell.angle_alpha   90.00
_cell.angle_beta   90.00
_cell.angle_gamma   90.00
#
_symmetry.space_group_name_H-M   'P 1'
#
loop_
_entity.id
_entity.type
_entity.pdbx_description
1 polymer ?
#
loop_
_entity_poly.entity_id
_entity_poly.type
_entity_poly.pdbx_seq_one_letter_code
_entity_poly.pdbx_strand_id
1 'polypeptide(L)'
;PAEASAARAVLERPDYRSIKEQGVPLRNSRASGRNSGENDAHAAPVAQTLPADAPRMTVRDALNSAMSEEMARDEKVFIMGEEVGEYQGAYKITKGLLQKFGAERVRDTPITEAGFTGIGVGAAFMGLKPIVEFMTFNFSMQAIDHIVNS
;
A
#
# COMPACT_ATOMS: atom_id res chain seq x y z
N PRO A 1 -16.50 6.39 -14.07
CA PRO A 1 -16.09 7.74 -14.54
C PRO A 1 -16.19 8.87 -13.49
N ALA A 2 -17.02 8.74 -12.44
CA ALA A 2 -17.15 9.75 -11.39
C ALA A 2 -16.20 9.58 -10.18
N GLU A 3 -15.87 8.34 -9.77
CA GLU A 3 -15.05 8.08 -8.57
C GLU A 3 -13.56 8.46 -8.70
N ALA A 4 -12.98 8.31 -9.89
CA ALA A 4 -11.57 8.67 -10.13
C ALA A 4 -11.31 10.18 -9.97
N SER A 5 -12.36 11.00 -10.09
CA SER A 5 -12.31 12.45 -9.88
C SER A 5 -12.30 12.81 -8.40
N ALA A 6 -12.90 11.99 -7.53
CA ALA A 6 -13.04 12.29 -6.11
C ALA A 6 -11.73 12.07 -5.35
N ALA A 7 -11.04 10.95 -5.59
CA ALA A 7 -9.75 10.65 -4.96
C ALA A 7 -8.69 11.70 -5.33
N ARG A 8 -8.62 12.06 -6.62
CA ARG A 8 -7.70 13.09 -7.11
C ARG A 8 -8.02 14.47 -6.53
N ALA A 9 -9.30 14.82 -6.41
CA ALA A 9 -9.76 16.05 -5.77
C ALA A 9 -9.54 16.08 -4.25
N VAL A 10 -9.30 14.95 -3.59
CA VAL A 10 -8.92 14.90 -2.17
C VAL A 10 -7.42 15.12 -2.00
N LEU A 11 -6.59 14.63 -2.93
CA LEU A 11 -5.14 14.81 -2.89
C LEU A 11 -4.68 16.21 -3.35
N GLU A 12 -5.46 16.86 -4.22
CA GLU A 12 -5.17 18.19 -4.75
C GLU A 12 -5.77 19.32 -3.87
N ARG A 13 -6.34 18.99 -2.71
CA ARG A 13 -6.96 19.95 -1.78
C ARG A 13 -5.92 20.71 -0.94
N PRO A 14 -6.08 22.03 -0.72
CA PRO A 14 -5.14 22.81 0.10
C PRO A 14 -5.05 22.37 1.56
N ASP A 15 -6.09 21.71 2.07
CA ASP A 15 -6.21 21.19 3.44
C ASP A 15 -5.78 19.72 3.58
N TYR A 16 -5.39 19.06 2.47
CA TYR A 16 -4.91 17.69 2.51
C TYR A 16 -3.57 17.60 3.25
N ARG A 17 -3.49 16.67 4.19
CA ARG A 17 -2.26 16.36 4.94
C ARG A 17 -1.98 14.88 4.83
N SER A 18 -0.72 14.54 4.55
CA SER A 18 -0.27 13.15 4.30
C SER A 18 -0.52 12.24 5.50
N ILE A 19 -0.45 10.92 5.30
CA ILE A 19 -0.58 9.93 6.39
C ILE A 19 0.49 10.14 7.48
N LYS A 20 1.65 10.71 7.14
CA LYS A 20 2.64 11.11 8.15
C LYS A 20 2.16 12.21 9.10
N GLU A 21 1.30 13.10 8.61
CA GLU A 21 0.78 14.25 9.35
C GLU A 21 -0.54 13.93 10.07
N GLN A 22 -1.33 12.97 9.55
CA GLN A 22 -2.65 12.61 10.10
C GLN A 22 -2.71 11.23 10.78
N GLY A 23 -1.80 10.31 10.46
CA GLY A 23 -1.87 8.90 10.86
C GLY A 23 -2.91 8.08 10.06
N VAL A 24 -2.91 6.75 10.23
CA VAL A 24 -3.83 5.80 9.56
C VAL A 24 -5.14 5.65 10.34
N PRO A 25 -6.34 5.89 9.78
CA PRO A 25 -7.60 5.83 10.52
C PRO A 25 -7.94 4.41 11.03
N LEU A 26 -8.16 4.23 12.34
CA LEU A 26 -8.40 2.90 12.94
C LEU A 26 -9.83 2.68 13.49
N ARG A 27 -10.83 3.40 12.98
CA ARG A 27 -12.21 3.25 13.48
C ARG A 27 -12.74 1.82 13.23
N ASN A 28 -13.17 1.15 14.30
CA ASN A 28 -13.68 -0.24 14.31
C ASN A 28 -12.66 -1.33 13.93
N SER A 29 -11.36 -1.05 13.98
CA SER A 29 -10.32 -2.07 13.78
C SER A 29 -9.92 -2.74 15.10
N ARG A 30 -9.49 -4.01 15.07
CA ARG A 30 -8.92 -4.70 16.25
C ARG A 30 -7.67 -4.00 16.82
N ALA A 31 -7.04 -3.11 16.06
CA ALA A 31 -5.91 -2.29 16.48
C ALA A 31 -6.32 -1.03 17.27
N SER A 32 -7.62 -0.67 17.30
CA SER A 32 -8.15 0.55 17.93
C SER A 32 -7.95 0.64 19.45
N GLY A 33 -7.46 -0.42 20.12
CA GLY A 33 -7.27 -0.47 21.57
C GLY A 33 -5.89 -0.96 22.01
N ARG A 34 -4.89 -1.03 21.12
CA ARG A 34 -3.52 -1.37 21.52
C ARG A 34 -2.83 -0.10 22.05
N ASN A 35 -2.54 -0.07 23.35
CA ASN A 35 -1.61 0.90 23.90
C ASN A 35 -0.20 0.50 23.49
N SER A 36 0.56 1.45 22.94
CA SER A 36 1.97 1.32 22.57
C SER A 36 2.83 1.18 23.85
N GLY A 37 2.79 -0.02 24.46
CA GLY A 37 3.55 -0.36 25.65
C GLY A 37 4.73 -1.26 25.29
N GLU A 38 5.92 -0.67 25.31
CA GLU A 38 7.27 -1.26 25.44
C GLU A 38 7.79 -2.27 24.40
N ASN A 39 6.97 -3.00 23.62
CA ASN A 39 7.46 -3.94 22.60
C ASN A 39 7.30 -3.48 21.14
N ASP A 40 6.76 -2.28 20.93
CA ASP A 40 6.42 -1.73 19.61
C ASP A 40 7.40 -0.64 19.15
N ALA A 41 8.69 -0.75 19.49
CA ALA A 41 9.71 0.25 19.14
C ALA A 41 9.88 0.49 17.61
N HIS A 42 9.35 -0.40 16.79
CA HIS A 42 9.33 -0.32 15.33
C HIS A 42 7.92 -0.16 14.73
N ALA A 43 6.86 -0.17 15.54
CA ALA A 43 5.51 0.06 15.02
C ALA A 43 5.31 1.57 14.81
N ALA A 44 4.77 1.95 13.65
CA ALA A 44 4.30 3.31 13.45
C ALA A 44 3.29 3.66 14.56
N PRO A 45 3.31 4.89 15.11
CA PRO A 45 2.37 5.29 16.15
C PRO A 45 0.93 4.99 15.73
N VAL A 46 0.22 4.26 16.59
CA VAL A 46 -1.20 3.93 16.41
C VAL A 46 -1.97 5.25 16.34
N ALA A 47 -2.63 5.49 15.20
CA ALA A 47 -3.09 6.83 14.83
C ALA A 47 -4.18 7.39 15.75
N GLN A 48 -4.25 8.73 15.76
CA GLN A 48 -5.24 9.50 16.50
C GLN A 48 -6.65 9.33 15.90
N THR A 49 -7.67 9.56 16.73
CA THR A 49 -9.08 9.55 16.28
C THR A 49 -9.32 10.69 15.29
N LEU A 50 -9.83 10.38 14.10
CA LEU A 50 -10.13 11.39 13.09
C LEU A 50 -11.23 12.37 13.57
N PRO A 51 -11.12 13.68 13.23
CA PRO A 51 -12.20 14.65 13.40
C PRO A 51 -13.52 14.20 12.74
N ALA A 52 -14.65 14.65 13.29
CA ALA A 52 -15.98 14.26 12.80
C ALA A 52 -16.26 14.70 11.35
N ASP A 53 -15.56 15.74 10.90
CA ASP A 53 -15.61 16.36 9.57
C ASP A 53 -14.52 15.84 8.62
N ALA A 54 -13.75 14.81 9.02
CA ALA A 54 -12.68 14.28 8.19
C ALA A 54 -13.21 13.83 6.80
N PRO A 55 -12.45 14.11 5.72
CA PRO A 55 -12.80 13.70 4.36
C PRO A 55 -13.07 12.20 4.28
N ARG A 56 -14.17 11.83 3.63
CA ARG A 56 -14.51 10.42 3.39
C ARG A 56 -13.91 9.95 2.07
N MET A 57 -13.27 8.80 2.11
CA MET A 57 -12.79 8.08 0.93
C MET A 57 -13.08 6.59 1.08
N THR A 58 -13.07 5.86 -0.03
CA THR A 58 -13.17 4.41 0.04
C THR A 58 -11.85 3.83 0.55
N VAL A 59 -11.88 2.63 1.14
CA VAL A 59 -10.65 1.93 1.57
C VAL A 59 -9.69 1.71 0.39
N ARG A 60 -10.24 1.49 -0.82
CA ARG A 60 -9.46 1.36 -2.05
C ARG A 60 -8.65 2.62 -2.33
N ASP A 61 -9.32 3.78 -2.28
CA ASP A 61 -8.67 5.07 -2.54
C ASP A 61 -7.64 5.41 -1.45
N ALA A 62 -7.92 5.06 -0.19
CA ALA A 62 -6.98 5.23 0.90
C ALA A 62 -5.69 4.42 0.71
N LEU A 63 -5.82 3.14 0.31
CA LEU A 63 -4.67 2.28 0.01
C LEU A 63 -3.88 2.80 -1.19
N ASN A 64 -4.56 3.21 -2.27
CA ASN A 64 -3.91 3.82 -3.42
C ASN A 64 -3.12 5.08 -3.04
N SER A 65 -3.74 5.97 -2.26
CA SER A 65 -3.12 7.21 -1.77
C SER A 65 -1.87 6.92 -0.96
N ALA A 66 -1.97 6.01 0.01
CA ALA A 66 -0.86 5.62 0.86
C ALA A 66 0.35 5.12 0.05
N MET A 67 0.11 4.24 -0.92
CA MET A 67 1.17 3.75 -1.80
C MET A 67 1.74 4.87 -2.67
N SER A 68 0.89 5.73 -3.24
CA SER A 68 1.31 6.84 -4.09
C SER A 68 2.18 7.85 -3.34
N GLU A 69 1.86 8.13 -2.08
CA GLU A 69 2.65 8.99 -1.19
C GLU A 69 4.03 8.39 -0.90
N GLU A 70 4.09 7.14 -0.47
CA GLU A 70 5.37 6.51 -0.14
C GLU A 70 6.24 6.28 -1.39
N MET A 71 5.65 5.96 -2.54
CA MET A 71 6.38 5.87 -3.81
C MET A 71 6.93 7.24 -4.28
N ALA A 72 6.20 8.33 -4.03
CA ALA A 72 6.69 9.68 -4.33
C ALA A 72 7.78 10.13 -3.36
N ARG A 73 7.70 9.70 -2.10
CA ARG A 73 8.65 10.04 -1.05
C ARG A 73 9.99 9.32 -1.19
N ASP A 74 9.96 8.04 -1.56
CA ASP A 74 11.15 7.19 -1.56
C ASP A 74 11.26 6.43 -2.89
N GLU A 75 12.32 6.71 -3.63
CA GLU A 75 12.59 6.08 -4.94
C GLU A 75 12.82 4.57 -4.85
N LYS A 76 13.12 4.05 -3.66
CA LYS A 76 13.33 2.63 -3.41
C LYS A 76 12.02 1.84 -3.27
N VAL A 77 10.89 2.52 -3.14
CA VAL A 77 9.57 1.88 -2.98
C VAL A 77 8.98 1.53 -4.33
N PHE A 78 8.67 0.27 -4.60
CA PHE A 78 8.04 -0.11 -5.87
C PHE A 78 6.99 -1.19 -5.64
N ILE A 79 6.06 -1.32 -6.57
CA ILE A 79 4.97 -2.29 -6.50
C ILE A 79 5.27 -3.41 -7.49
N MET A 80 5.02 -4.65 -7.06
CA MET A 80 5.08 -5.83 -7.92
C MET A 80 3.98 -6.82 -7.56
N GLY A 81 3.46 -7.51 -8.57
CA GLY A 81 2.42 -8.52 -8.40
C GLY A 81 1.70 -8.78 -9.71
N GLU A 82 0.70 -9.65 -9.66
CA GLU A 82 -0.12 -9.98 -10.81
C GLU A 82 -1.08 -8.83 -11.13
N GLU A 83 -1.10 -8.40 -12.39
CA GLU A 83 -2.06 -7.43 -12.92
C GLU A 83 -2.05 -6.05 -12.23
N VAL A 84 -0.99 -5.71 -11.48
CA VAL A 84 -0.85 -4.44 -10.76
C VAL A 84 -0.60 -3.24 -11.68
N GLY A 85 -0.04 -3.47 -12.88
CA GLY A 85 0.38 -2.47 -13.84
C GLY A 85 -0.72 -2.11 -14.84
N GLU A 86 -0.70 -2.74 -16.02
CA GLU A 86 -1.58 -2.36 -17.14
C GLU A 86 -3.07 -2.52 -16.79
N TYR A 87 -3.39 -3.60 -16.09
CA TYR A 87 -4.74 -3.87 -15.62
C TYR A 87 -5.14 -3.00 -14.42
N GLN A 88 -4.19 -2.25 -13.83
CA GLN A 88 -4.41 -1.33 -12.71
C GLN A 88 -4.91 -2.02 -11.42
N GLY A 89 -4.53 -3.29 -11.23
CA GLY A 89 -4.93 -4.13 -10.12
C GLY A 89 -6.30 -4.78 -10.32
N ALA A 90 -6.46 -6.00 -9.81
CA ALA A 90 -7.72 -6.75 -9.87
C ALA A 90 -8.88 -5.98 -9.23
N TYR A 91 -8.60 -5.34 -8.08
CA TYR A 91 -9.57 -4.54 -7.33
C TYR A 91 -9.41 -3.02 -7.50
N LYS A 92 -8.62 -2.58 -8.48
CA LYS A 92 -8.33 -1.17 -8.77
C LYS A 92 -7.60 -0.41 -7.65
N ILE A 93 -6.80 -1.12 -6.86
CA ILE A 93 -6.01 -0.57 -5.76
C ILE A 93 -4.78 0.19 -6.28
N THR A 94 -4.14 -0.27 -7.35
CA THR A 94 -2.94 0.36 -7.95
C THR A 94 -3.26 1.28 -9.13
N LYS A 95 -4.52 1.69 -9.24
CA LYS A 95 -5.01 2.53 -10.33
C LYS A 95 -4.19 3.81 -10.51
N GLY A 96 -3.78 4.08 -11.74
CA GLY A 96 -3.03 5.30 -12.09
C GLY A 96 -1.55 5.31 -11.70
N LEU A 97 -1.07 4.32 -10.94
CA LEU A 97 0.31 4.31 -10.43
C LEU A 97 1.32 4.01 -11.53
N LEU A 98 1.00 3.13 -12.48
CA LEU A 98 1.86 2.85 -13.62
C LEU A 98 2.10 4.10 -14.48
N GLN A 99 1.05 4.88 -14.74
CA GLN A 99 1.15 6.13 -15.51
C GLN A 99 1.95 7.20 -14.76
N LYS A 100 1.89 7.20 -13.42
CA LYS A 100 2.56 8.18 -12.56
C LYS A 100 4.05 7.87 -12.35
N PHE A 101 4.40 6.61 -12.13
CA PHE A 101 5.75 6.20 -11.70
C PHE A 101 6.50 5.34 -12.73
N GLY A 102 5.84 4.90 -13.79
CA GLY A 102 6.44 4.12 -14.88
C GLY A 102 6.62 2.63 -14.55
N ALA A 103 6.96 1.87 -15.59
CA ALA A 103 7.08 0.41 -15.53
C ALA A 103 8.26 -0.08 -14.68
N GLU A 104 9.22 0.78 -14.31
CA GLU A 104 10.29 0.45 -13.36
C GLU A 104 9.78 0.35 -11.92
N ARG A 105 8.70 1.08 -11.60
CA ARG A 105 8.19 1.23 -10.23
C ARG A 105 6.85 0.52 -10.00
N VAL A 106 6.19 0.08 -11.06
CA VAL A 106 4.98 -0.76 -11.03
C VAL A 106 5.18 -1.91 -12.00
N ARG A 107 5.40 -3.11 -11.47
CA ARG A 107 5.88 -4.29 -12.21
C ARG A 107 4.84 -5.40 -12.22
N ASP A 108 4.28 -5.68 -13.40
CA ASP A 108 3.48 -6.89 -13.59
C ASP A 108 4.39 -8.14 -13.55
N THR A 109 3.93 -9.18 -12.85
CA THR A 109 4.65 -10.44 -12.70
C THR A 109 3.88 -11.60 -13.36
N PRO A 110 4.55 -12.68 -13.77
CA PRO A 110 3.87 -13.93 -14.11
C PRO A 110 3.08 -14.48 -12.92
N ILE A 111 2.15 -15.40 -13.19
CA ILE A 111 1.34 -16.11 -12.19
C ILE A 111 2.22 -17.12 -11.44
N THR A 112 3.03 -16.60 -10.51
CA THR A 112 3.98 -17.37 -9.71
C THR A 112 4.25 -16.69 -8.38
N GLU A 113 3.36 -16.92 -7.43
CA GLU A 113 3.35 -16.29 -6.11
C GLU A 113 4.68 -16.49 -5.37
N ALA A 114 5.20 -17.72 -5.37
CA ALA A 114 6.50 -18.01 -4.79
C ALA A 114 7.64 -17.24 -5.48
N GLY A 115 7.64 -17.22 -6.81
CA GLY A 115 8.72 -16.60 -7.60
C GLY A 115 8.81 -15.10 -7.36
N PHE A 116 7.70 -14.37 -7.50
CA PHE A 116 7.74 -12.92 -7.29
C PHE A 116 7.93 -12.54 -5.82
N THR A 117 7.47 -13.37 -4.88
CA THR A 117 7.71 -13.13 -3.45
C THR A 117 9.18 -13.29 -3.10
N GLY A 118 9.84 -14.34 -3.59
CA GLY A 118 11.27 -14.55 -3.40
C GLY A 118 12.10 -13.41 -4.00
N ILE A 119 11.72 -12.91 -5.19
CA ILE A 119 12.33 -11.73 -5.80
C ILE A 119 12.13 -10.49 -4.91
N GLY A 120 10.93 -10.30 -4.37
CA GLY A 120 10.63 -9.23 -3.42
C GLY A 120 11.52 -9.29 -2.17
N VAL A 121 11.64 -10.46 -1.54
CA VAL A 121 12.52 -10.65 -0.38
C VAL A 121 13.98 -10.34 -0.73
N GLY A 122 14.48 -10.85 -1.87
CA GLY A 122 15.83 -10.55 -2.33
C GLY A 122 16.05 -9.05 -2.60
N ALA A 123 15.08 -8.37 -3.20
CA ALA A 123 15.13 -6.93 -3.43
C ALA A 123 15.16 -6.15 -2.11
N ALA A 124 14.39 -6.59 -1.10
CA ALA A 124 14.39 -6.00 0.23
C ALA A 124 15.75 -6.17 0.93
N PHE A 125 16.40 -7.34 0.82
CA PHE A 125 17.76 -7.54 1.31
C PHE A 125 18.80 -6.64 0.65
N MET A 126 18.61 -6.30 -0.62
CA MET A 126 19.44 -5.33 -1.33
C MET A 126 19.10 -3.87 -1.01
N GLY A 127 18.19 -3.63 -0.06
CA GLY A 127 17.84 -2.31 0.45
C GLY A 127 16.75 -1.58 -0.33
N LEU A 128 16.06 -2.26 -1.26
CA LEU A 128 14.82 -1.75 -1.87
C LEU A 128 13.62 -1.98 -0.94
N LYS A 129 12.47 -1.40 -1.28
CA LYS A 129 11.24 -1.46 -0.48
C LYS A 129 10.07 -1.95 -1.33
N PRO A 130 10.02 -3.25 -1.66
CA PRO A 130 8.95 -3.80 -2.48
C PRO A 130 7.62 -3.83 -1.73
N ILE A 131 6.55 -3.48 -2.43
CA ILE A 131 5.15 -3.73 -2.07
C ILE A 131 4.70 -4.89 -2.95
N VAL A 132 4.55 -6.07 -2.36
CA VAL A 132 4.15 -7.30 -3.06
C VAL A 132 2.64 -7.49 -2.94
N GLU A 133 1.93 -7.46 -4.07
CA GLU A 133 0.48 -7.69 -4.13
C GLU A 133 0.18 -9.13 -4.55
N PHE A 134 -0.53 -9.87 -3.68
CA PHE A 134 -1.22 -11.10 -4.07
C PHE A 134 -2.66 -10.76 -4.44
N MET A 135 -3.16 -11.28 -5.57
CA MET A 135 -4.53 -11.04 -6.02
C MET A 135 -5.56 -11.37 -4.93
N THR A 136 -5.39 -12.51 -4.25
CA THR A 136 -6.09 -12.83 -3.01
C THR A 136 -5.14 -13.53 -2.04
N PHE A 137 -5.41 -13.42 -0.74
CA PHE A 137 -4.54 -14.03 0.27
C PHE A 137 -4.53 -15.57 0.22
N ASN A 138 -5.51 -16.21 -0.42
CA ASN A 138 -5.52 -17.66 -0.60
C ASN A 138 -4.30 -18.15 -1.40
N PHE A 139 -3.83 -17.36 -2.36
CA PHE A 139 -2.67 -17.70 -3.18
C PHE A 139 -1.33 -17.44 -2.49
N SER A 140 -1.32 -16.64 -1.42
CA SER A 140 -0.12 -16.45 -0.59
C SER A 140 0.40 -17.75 0.02
N MET A 141 -0.47 -18.77 0.15
CA MET A 141 -0.07 -20.11 0.60
C MET A 141 1.00 -20.74 -0.29
N GLN A 142 1.04 -20.42 -1.60
CA GLN A 142 2.10 -20.89 -2.50
C GLN A 142 3.45 -20.22 -2.21
N ALA A 143 3.44 -19.02 -1.63
CA ALA A 143 4.63 -18.24 -1.29
C ALA A 143 5.00 -18.30 0.20
N ILE A 144 4.31 -19.11 1.01
CA ILE A 144 4.41 -19.07 2.47
C ILE A 144 5.82 -19.34 2.98
N ASP A 145 6.60 -20.17 2.28
CA ASP A 145 7.99 -20.45 2.64
C ASP A 145 8.84 -19.16 2.60
N HIS A 146 8.69 -18.34 1.55
CA HIS A 146 9.34 -17.03 1.48
C HIS A 146 8.80 -16.02 2.50
N ILE A 147 7.53 -16.13 2.91
CA ILE A 147 6.92 -15.23 3.90
C ILE A 147 7.40 -15.55 5.32
N VAL A 148 7.64 -16.83 5.61
CA VAL A 148 7.91 -17.30 6.99
C VAL A 148 9.39 -17.55 7.23
N ASN A 149 10.11 -18.14 6.27
CA ASN A 149 11.46 -18.68 6.48
C ASN A 149 12.57 -17.81 5.85
N SER A 150 12.23 -16.72 5.16
CA SER A 150 13.20 -15.83 4.52
C SER A 150 13.28 -14.47 5.19
#